data_AF-A0A7Y6TPR0-F1
#
_entry.id   AF-A0A7Y6TPR0-F1
#
_cell.length_a   1.000
_cell.length_b   1.000
_cell.length_c   1.000
_cell.angle_alpha   90.00
_cell.angle_beta   90.00
_cell.angle_gamma   90.00
#
_symmetry.space_group_name_H-M   'P 1'
#
loop_
_entity.id
_entity.type
_entity.pdbx_description
1 polymer ?
#
loop_
_entity_poly.entity_id
_entity_poly.type
_entity_poly.pdbx_seq_one_letter_code
_entity_poly.pdbx_strand_id
1 'polypeptide(L)' 'MEIIYSPLYSSEPNPIEKLWLYIKQNILRNKVYNTIALLESTLRKFITPLFHYDTTYLTYY' A
#
# COMPACT_ATOMS: atom_id res chain seq x y z
N MET A 1 11.94 -12.13 15.99
CA MET A 1 11.53 -12.09 14.58
C MET A 1 11.16 -13.49 14.18
N GLU A 2 9.92 -13.70 13.79
CA GLU A 2 9.41 -15.00 13.37
C GLU A 2 9.20 -14.93 11.84
N ILE A 3 9.71 -15.91 11.12
CA ILE A 3 9.61 -15.95 9.65
C ILE A 3 8.32 -16.68 9.31
N ILE A 4 7.37 -15.97 8.71
CA ILE A 4 6.13 -16.56 8.23
C ILE A 4 6.41 -17.20 6.87
N TYR A 5 6.22 -18.52 6.78
CA TYR A 5 6.41 -19.25 5.53
C TYR A 5 5.25 -18.94 4.57
N SER A 6 5.58 -18.44 3.38
CA SER A 6 4.63 -18.25 2.29
C SER A 6 4.81 -19.38 1.26
N PRO A 7 3.74 -20.07 0.84
CA PRO A 7 3.84 -21.08 -0.21
C PRO A 7 4.26 -20.42 -1.53
N LEU A 8 5.03 -21.16 -2.33
CA LEU A 8 5.39 -20.76 -3.69
C LEU A 8 4.12 -20.67 -4.55
N TYR A 9 3.97 -19.58 -5.29
CA TYR A 9 2.81 -19.33 -6.17
C TYR A 9 1.45 -19.45 -5.47
N SER A 10 1.33 -18.88 -4.28
CA SER A 10 0.02 -18.73 -3.62
C SER A 10 -1.00 -18.10 -4.57
N SER A 11 -2.16 -18.74 -4.74
CA SER A 11 -3.25 -18.19 -5.56
C SER A 11 -3.79 -16.89 -4.99
N GLU A 12 -3.70 -16.72 -3.67
CA GLU A 12 -3.94 -15.44 -3.03
C GLU A 12 -2.64 -14.64 -2.88
N PRO A 13 -2.61 -13.37 -3.32
CA PRO A 13 -1.45 -12.52 -3.15
C PRO A 13 -1.20 -12.25 -1.67
N ASN A 14 0.07 -12.21 -1.29
CA ASN A 14 0.45 -11.84 0.07
C ASN A 14 0.01 -10.37 0.35
N PRO A 15 -0.06 -9.93 1.62
CA PRO A 15 -0.52 -8.58 1.96
C PRO A 15 0.29 -7.46 1.27
N ILE A 16 1.57 -7.69 1.01
CA ILE A 16 2.46 -6.74 0.32
C ILE A 16 2.07 -6.65 -1.16
N GLU A 17 1.82 -7.77 -1.81
CA GLU A 17 1.35 -7.84 -3.21
C GLU A 17 -0.04 -7.21 -3.36
N LYS A 18 -0.94 -7.43 -2.40
CA LYS A 18 -2.26 -6.76 -2.35
C LYS A 18 -2.10 -5.24 -2.27
N LEU A 19 -1.25 -4.74 -1.37
CA LEU A 19 -0.95 -3.31 -1.26
C LEU A 19 -0.33 -2.76 -2.56
N TRP A 20 0.59 -3.50 -3.16
CA TRP A 20 1.25 -3.10 -4.40
C TRP A 20 0.27 -3.02 -5.58
N LEU A 21 -0.63 -4.00 -5.73
CA LEU A 21 -1.71 -3.96 -6.71
C LEU A 21 -2.62 -2.75 -6.50
N TYR A 22 -2.98 -2.46 -5.25
CA TYR A 22 -3.80 -1.31 -4.91
C TYR A 22 -3.12 0.02 -5.28
N ILE A 23 -1.83 0.18 -4.98
CA ILE A 23 -1.05 1.35 -5.39
C ILE A 23 -1.00 1.47 -6.92
N LYS A 24 -0.72 0.38 -7.64
CA LYS A 24 -0.67 0.41 -9.11
C LYS A 24 -1.99 0.89 -9.71
N GLN A 25 -3.11 0.36 -9.23
CA GLN A 25 -4.43 0.68 -9.79
C GLN A 25 -4.85 2.13 -9.55
N ASN A 26 -4.41 2.75 -8.45
CA ASN A 26 -4.87 4.09 -8.06
C ASN A 26 -3.85 5.21 -8.39
N ILE A 27 -2.56 4.88 -8.38
CA ILE A 27 -1.47 5.85 -8.55
C ILE A 27 -0.81 5.70 -9.91
N LEU A 28 -0.62 4.50 -10.43
CA LEU A 28 0.15 4.30 -11.67
C LEU A 28 -0.72 4.07 -12.91
N ARG A 29 -1.96 3.62 -12.72
CA ARG A 29 -2.88 3.34 -13.83
C ARG A 29 -3.27 4.64 -14.53
N ASN A 30 -2.96 4.73 -15.82
CA ASN A 30 -3.28 5.87 -16.70
C ASN A 30 -2.71 7.22 -16.21
N LYS A 31 -1.65 7.21 -15.41
CA LYS A 31 -0.98 8.42 -14.93
C LYS A 31 0.48 8.37 -15.32
N VAL A 32 0.98 9.49 -15.84
CA VAL A 32 2.41 9.69 -16.15
C VAL A 32 2.92 10.80 -15.25
N TYR A 33 4.03 10.53 -14.57
CA TYR A 33 4.66 11.48 -13.66
C TYR A 33 5.94 12.02 -14.31
N ASN A 34 6.04 13.34 -14.43
CA ASN A 34 7.20 13.98 -15.05
C ASN A 34 8.47 13.88 -14.19
N THR A 35 8.31 13.73 -12.88
CA THR A 35 9.42 13.62 -11.93
C THR A 35 9.13 12.56 -10.86
N ILE A 36 10.19 11.96 -10.33
CA ILE A 36 10.11 11.02 -9.21
C ILE A 36 9.51 11.70 -7.96
N ALA A 37 9.86 12.96 -7.71
CA ALA A 37 9.31 13.74 -6.59
C ALA A 37 7.78 13.89 -6.66
N LEU A 38 7.21 14.01 -7.87
CA LEU A 38 5.76 14.09 -8.05
C LEU A 38 5.08 12.75 -7.75
N LEU A 39 5.71 11.64 -8.17
CA LEU A 39 5.25 10.30 -7.81
C LEU A 39 5.28 10.10 -6.30
N GLU A 40 6.40 10.42 -5.65
CA GLU A 40 6.60 10.25 -4.22
C GLU A 40 5.60 11.08 -3.40
N SER A 41 5.41 12.36 -3.74
CA SER A 41 4.44 13.21 -3.05
C SER A 41 2.99 12.71 -3.23
N THR A 42 2.65 12.20 -4.41
CA THR A 42 1.32 11.62 -4.68
C THR A 42 1.11 10.32 -3.90
N LEU A 43 2.13 9.45 -3.89
CA LEU A 43 2.13 8.21 -3.14
C LEU A 43 2.03 8.45 -1.64
N ARG A 44 2.78 9.43 -1.10
CA ARG A 44 2.68 9.83 0.31
C ARG A 44 1.28 10.31 0.67
N LYS A 45 0.66 11.16 -0.16
CA LYS A 45 -0.73 11.62 0.06
C LYS A 45 -1.73 10.47 0.01
N PHE A 46 -1.50 9.46 -0.83
CA PHE A 46 -2.35 8.29 -0.93
C PHE A 46 -2.21 7.34 0.27
N ILE A 47 -0.98 7.16 0.75
CA ILE A 47 -0.65 6.26 1.85
C ILE A 47 -1.06 6.84 3.20
N THR A 48 -0.79 8.13 3.46
CA THR A 48 -1.06 8.79 4.76
C THR A 48 -2.45 8.47 5.36
N PRO A 49 -3.58 8.58 4.64
CA PRO A 49 -4.90 8.27 5.19
C PRO A 49 -5.10 6.78 5.49
N LEU A 50 -4.46 5.87 4.76
CA LEU A 50 -4.57 4.42 5.01
C LEU A 50 -4.02 4.03 6.38
N PHE A 51 -3.01 4.75 6.87
CA PHE A 51 -2.34 4.48 8.15
C PHE A 51 -2.90 5.30 9.31
N HIS A 52 -3.64 6.38 9.04
CA HIS A 52 -4.26 7.20 10.09
C HIS A 52 -5.52 6.56 10.69
N TYR A 53 -6.22 5.74 9.91
CA TYR A 53 -7.49 5.13 10.31
C TYR A 53 -7.33 4.13 11.48
N ASP A 54 -6.17 3.47 11.59
CA ASP A 54 -5.93 2.44 12.61
C ASP A 54 -5.80 3.00 14.04
N THR A 55 -5.38 4.26 14.20
CA THR A 55 -5.17 4.86 15.54
C THR A 55 -6.45 5.29 16.24
N THR A 56 -7.52 5.54 15.49
CA THR A 56 -8.81 5.99 16.04
C THR A 56 -9.66 4.85 16.61
N TYR A 57 -9.44 3.59 16.24
CA TYR A 57 -10.22 2.46 16.80
C TYR A 57 -9.62 1.89 18.09
N LEU A 58 -8.38 2.23 18.43
CA LEU A 58 -7.69 1.81 19.65
C LEU A 58 -7.88 2.78 20.83
N THR A 59 -8.58 3.90 20.64
CA THR A 59 -8.88 4.90 21.68
C THR A 59 -10.32 4.84 22.20
N TYR A 60 -11.12 3.87 21.73
CA TYR A 60 -12.51 3.64 22.16
C TYR A 60 -12.71 2.35 23.00
N TYR A 61 -11.64 1.78 23.56
CA TYR A 61 -11.67 0.72 24.57
C TYR A 61 -10.63 1.00 25.65
#